data_AF-A0ABC9P0V6-F1
#
_entry.id   AF-A0ABC9P0V6-F1
#
_cell.length_a   1.000
_cell.length_b   1.000
_cell.length_c   1.000
_cell.angle_alpha   90.00
_cell.angle_beta   90.00
_cell.angle_gamma   90.00
#
_symmetry.space_group_name_H-M   'P 1'
#
loop_
_entity.id
_entity.type
_entity.pdbx_description
1 polymer ?
#
loop_
_entity_poly.entity_id
_entity_poly.type
_entity_poly.pdbx_seq_one_letter_code
_entity_poly.pdbx_strand_id
1 'polypeptide(L)'
;MTKEELIKLGLTEEQAEAVTKDYGENYVSKSQFNAKNDEAKTAKAAKEASERLLAEAQGKLEKINSTGIKDDAGIVAMQERIKTLEDSVEAERKAREDADAQRIQSEIAAAVVDSLTKRNAMDPKEFSKLIVSKIKVNEDGTYGYVKSDGTSGTVDDCVDEWLKGKDYAIKDSQKRGSGSGNGGAGNGGEGNKPAGLKGAVAAAIEAQQCE
;
A
#
# COMPACT_ATOMS: atom_id res chain seq x y z
N MET A 1 54.20 -73.31 -6.91
CA MET A 1 54.77 -74.00 -8.07
C MET A 1 55.35 -72.94 -8.98
N THR A 2 56.66 -72.75 -8.94
CA THR A 2 57.39 -71.79 -9.78
C THR A 2 57.86 -72.44 -11.08
N LYS A 3 58.23 -71.63 -12.07
CA LYS A 3 58.73 -72.12 -13.37
C LYS A 3 59.93 -73.07 -13.19
N GLU A 4 60.80 -72.80 -12.22
CA GLU A 4 61.98 -73.61 -11.91
C GLU A 4 61.63 -74.95 -11.24
N GLU A 5 60.56 -74.98 -10.42
CA GLU A 5 60.06 -76.21 -9.81
C GLU A 5 59.45 -77.15 -10.85
N LEU A 6 58.77 -76.59 -11.86
CA LEU A 6 58.20 -77.34 -12.98
C LEU A 6 59.26 -77.94 -13.90
N ILE A 7 60.34 -77.19 -14.21
CA ILE A 7 61.44 -77.68 -15.03
C ILE A 7 62.18 -78.85 -14.34
N LYS A 8 62.36 -78.79 -13.01
CA LYS A 8 62.94 -79.89 -12.22
C LYS A 8 62.09 -81.16 -12.21
N LEU A 9 60.79 -81.04 -12.46
CA LEU A 9 59.86 -82.17 -12.59
C LEU A 9 59.82 -82.74 -14.02
N GLY A 10 60.66 -82.24 -14.93
CA GLY A 10 60.81 -82.76 -16.29
C GLY A 10 59.95 -82.07 -17.35
N LEU A 11 59.29 -80.95 -17.03
CA LEU A 11 58.61 -80.13 -18.04
C LEU A 11 59.63 -79.30 -18.83
N THR A 12 59.38 -79.12 -20.13
CA THR A 12 60.16 -78.17 -20.93
C THR A 12 59.85 -76.75 -20.51
N GLU A 13 60.75 -75.82 -20.84
CA GLU A 13 60.59 -74.41 -20.45
C GLU A 13 59.27 -73.81 -20.96
N GLU A 14 58.87 -74.16 -22.18
CA GLU A 14 57.62 -73.73 -22.81
C GLU A 14 56.38 -74.30 -22.09
N GLN A 15 56.42 -75.56 -21.66
CA GLN A 15 55.35 -76.19 -20.89
C GLN A 15 55.25 -75.60 -19.47
N ALA A 16 56.39 -75.34 -18.82
CA ALA A 16 56.41 -74.72 -17.51
C ALA A 16 55.86 -73.29 -17.55
N GLU A 17 56.18 -72.53 -18.60
CA GLU A 17 55.64 -71.19 -18.81
C GLU A 17 54.14 -71.20 -19.09
N ALA A 18 53.66 -72.13 -19.91
CA ALA A 18 52.24 -72.33 -20.17
C ALA A 18 51.46 -72.68 -18.87
N VAL A 19 51.99 -73.58 -18.04
CA VAL A 19 51.36 -73.96 -16.76
C VAL A 19 51.34 -72.81 -15.77
N THR A 20 52.43 -72.03 -15.68
CA THR A 20 52.50 -70.90 -14.72
C THR A 20 51.55 -69.78 -15.14
N LYS A 21 51.41 -69.53 -16.45
CA LYS A 21 50.45 -68.57 -17.00
C LYS A 21 49.00 -69.04 -16.79
N ASP A 22 48.69 -70.30 -17.06
CA ASP A 22 47.36 -70.88 -16.85
C ASP A 22 46.95 -70.85 -15.37
N TYR A 23 47.89 -71.07 -14.45
CA TYR A 23 47.65 -70.90 -13.02
C TYR A 23 47.30 -69.46 -12.61
N GLY A 24 47.74 -68.45 -13.36
CA GLY A 24 47.38 -67.06 -13.14
C GLY A 24 46.06 -66.64 -13.78
N GLU A 25 45.69 -67.26 -14.91
CA GLU A 25 44.51 -66.89 -15.70
C GLU A 25 43.27 -67.75 -15.39
N ASN A 26 43.43 -69.07 -15.17
CA ASN A 26 42.34 -70.03 -15.05
C ASN A 26 42.18 -70.65 -13.65
N TYR A 27 43.19 -70.57 -12.78
CA TYR A 27 43.08 -71.06 -11.40
C TYR A 27 42.67 -69.94 -10.43
N VAL A 28 41.47 -70.06 -9.86
CA VAL A 28 40.99 -69.16 -8.79
C VAL A 28 41.15 -69.85 -7.44
N SER A 29 41.95 -69.27 -6.55
CA SER A 29 42.11 -69.80 -5.19
C SER A 29 40.81 -69.72 -4.40
N LYS A 30 40.62 -70.61 -3.41
CA LYS A 30 39.45 -70.57 -2.50
C LYS A 30 39.29 -69.21 -1.82
N SER A 31 40.40 -68.54 -1.50
CA SER A 31 40.39 -67.19 -0.93
C SER A 31 39.85 -66.14 -1.90
N GLN A 32 40.28 -66.15 -3.16
CA GLN A 32 39.80 -65.22 -4.19
C GLN A 32 38.33 -65.47 -4.54
N PHE A 33 37.90 -66.73 -4.62
CA PHE A 33 36.51 -67.09 -4.82
C PHE A 33 35.62 -66.58 -3.68
N ASN A 34 36.04 -66.79 -2.42
CA ASN A 34 35.29 -66.30 -1.27
C ASN A 34 35.20 -64.77 -1.23
N ALA A 35 36.31 -64.07 -1.48
CA ALA A 35 36.33 -62.61 -1.57
C ALA A 35 35.37 -62.08 -2.65
N LYS A 36 35.40 -62.66 -3.86
CA LYS A 36 34.49 -62.30 -4.95
C LYS A 36 33.03 -62.61 -4.63
N ASN A 37 32.76 -63.69 -3.92
CA ASN A 37 31.42 -64.05 -3.49
C ASN A 37 30.87 -63.08 -2.43
N ASP A 38 31.72 -62.62 -1.50
CA ASP A 38 31.34 -61.62 -0.50
C ASP A 38 31.15 -60.23 -1.13
N GLU A 39 32.00 -59.84 -2.09
CA GLU A 39 31.79 -58.67 -2.95
C GLU A 39 30.46 -58.76 -3.70
N ALA A 40 30.12 -59.92 -4.28
CA ALA A 40 28.86 -60.11 -4.99
C ALA A 40 27.64 -60.03 -4.07
N LYS A 41 27.73 -60.58 -2.85
CA LYS A 41 26.66 -60.46 -1.85
C LYS A 41 26.45 -59.03 -1.39
N THR A 42 27.52 -58.31 -1.10
CA THR A 42 27.45 -56.90 -0.68
C THR A 42 26.92 -56.01 -1.80
N ALA A 43 27.37 -56.24 -3.04
CA ALA A 43 26.86 -55.53 -4.22
C ALA A 43 25.36 -55.81 -4.46
N LYS A 44 24.92 -57.07 -4.28
CA LYS A 44 23.51 -57.43 -4.38
C LYS A 44 22.66 -56.74 -3.31
N ALA A 45 23.12 -56.75 -2.06
CA ALA A 45 22.42 -56.07 -0.97
C ALA A 45 22.34 -54.55 -1.19
N ALA A 46 23.42 -53.94 -1.69
CA ALA A 46 23.43 -52.51 -2.04
C ALA A 46 22.46 -52.19 -3.19
N LYS A 47 22.37 -53.08 -4.19
CA LYS A 47 21.43 -52.93 -5.31
C LYS A 47 19.97 -53.01 -4.83
N GLU A 48 19.63 -54.00 -4.01
CA GLU A 48 18.30 -54.16 -3.42
C GLU A 48 17.92 -52.95 -2.53
N ALA A 49 18.88 -52.41 -1.78
CA ALA A 49 18.67 -51.19 -1.00
C ALA A 49 18.40 -49.96 -1.89
N SER A 50 19.13 -49.83 -3.00
CA SER A 50 18.93 -48.76 -3.98
C SER A 50 17.55 -48.87 -4.67
N GLU A 51 17.14 -50.06 -5.07
CA GLU A 51 15.82 -50.32 -5.66
C GLU A 51 14.67 -49.96 -4.68
N ARG A 52 14.84 -50.25 -3.40
CA ARG A 52 13.87 -49.87 -2.36
C ARG A 52 13.77 -48.36 -2.17
N LEU A 53 14.90 -47.65 -2.17
CA LEU A 53 14.93 -46.18 -2.09
C LEU A 53 14.28 -45.53 -3.31
N LEU A 54 14.49 -46.11 -4.51
CA LEU A 54 13.83 -45.65 -5.74
C LEU A 54 12.31 -45.79 -5.65
N ALA A 55 11.82 -46.95 -5.19
CA ALA A 55 10.38 -47.17 -5.00
C ALA A 55 9.77 -46.20 -3.98
N GLU A 56 10.48 -45.92 -2.88
CA GLU A 56 10.04 -44.95 -1.87
C GLU A 56 10.01 -43.51 -2.41
N ALA A 57 11.04 -43.11 -3.18
CA ALA A 57 11.10 -41.80 -3.82
C ALA A 57 9.96 -41.61 -4.83
N GLN A 58 9.68 -42.63 -5.64
CA GLN A 58 8.55 -42.64 -6.58
C GLN A 58 7.21 -42.48 -5.85
N GLY A 59 6.98 -43.26 -4.79
CA GLY A 59 5.75 -43.15 -3.99
C GLY A 59 5.58 -41.79 -3.29
N LYS A 60 6.68 -41.14 -2.86
CA LYS A 60 6.65 -39.77 -2.33
C LYS A 60 6.31 -38.75 -3.41
N LEU A 61 6.89 -38.88 -4.60
CA LEU A 61 6.62 -38.00 -5.73
C LEU A 61 5.16 -38.09 -6.19
N GLU A 62 4.61 -39.30 -6.29
CA GLU A 62 3.19 -39.53 -6.59
C GLU A 62 2.28 -38.91 -5.54
N LYS A 63 2.62 -39.05 -4.26
CA LYS A 63 1.87 -38.41 -3.16
C LYS A 63 1.88 -36.89 -3.28
N ILE A 64 3.04 -36.28 -3.49
CA ILE A 64 3.19 -34.82 -3.69
C ILE A 64 2.31 -34.36 -4.86
N ASN A 65 2.35 -35.06 -5.99
CA ASN A 65 1.51 -34.77 -7.15
C ASN A 65 0.00 -34.95 -6.87
N SER A 66 -0.38 -35.82 -5.94
CA SER A 66 -1.79 -36.08 -5.62
C SER A 66 -2.42 -35.08 -4.64
N THR A 67 -1.62 -34.38 -3.81
CA THR A 67 -2.09 -33.65 -2.62
C THR A 67 -2.48 -32.17 -2.77
N GLY A 68 -2.44 -31.54 -3.95
CA GLY A 68 -3.23 -30.30 -4.16
C GLY A 68 -2.57 -29.04 -4.74
N ILE A 69 -1.44 -29.13 -5.43
CA ILE A 69 -1.09 -28.19 -6.49
C ILE A 69 -0.67 -29.07 -7.66
N LYS A 70 -1.54 -29.20 -8.67
CA LYS A 70 -1.44 -30.28 -9.66
C LYS A 70 -0.86 -29.83 -11.01
N ASP A 71 -0.71 -28.53 -11.22
CA ASP A 71 -0.28 -27.96 -12.50
C ASP A 71 0.19 -26.50 -12.36
N ASP A 72 0.96 -26.05 -13.36
CA ASP A 72 1.28 -24.62 -13.54
C ASP A 72 0.00 -23.78 -13.59
N ALA A 73 -1.13 -24.34 -14.05
CA ALA A 73 -2.42 -23.65 -14.12
C ALA A 73 -2.97 -23.27 -12.72
N GLY A 74 -2.84 -24.12 -11.70
CA GLY A 74 -3.22 -23.79 -10.32
C GLY A 74 -2.36 -22.68 -9.70
N ILE A 75 -1.07 -22.66 -10.03
CA ILE A 75 -0.13 -21.60 -9.62
C ILE A 75 -0.50 -20.28 -10.33
N VAL A 76 -0.76 -20.33 -11.64
CA VAL A 76 -1.19 -19.17 -12.44
C VAL A 76 -2.52 -18.61 -11.93
N ALA A 77 -3.50 -19.46 -11.63
CA ALA A 77 -4.80 -19.02 -11.10
C ALA A 77 -4.66 -18.34 -9.73
N MET A 78 -3.72 -18.78 -8.89
CA MET A 78 -3.44 -18.12 -7.61
C MET A 78 -2.70 -16.79 -7.80
N GLN A 79 -1.75 -16.73 -8.74
CA GLN A 79 -1.08 -15.48 -9.12
C GLN A 79 -2.06 -14.43 -9.67
N GLU A 80 -3.02 -14.84 -10.52
CA GLU A 80 -4.07 -13.96 -11.03
C GLU A 80 -4.96 -13.42 -9.91
N ARG A 81 -5.32 -14.26 -8.93
CA ARG A 81 -6.08 -13.82 -7.74
C ARG A 81 -5.28 -12.86 -6.87
N ILE A 82 -3.99 -13.11 -6.66
CA ILE A 82 -3.09 -12.21 -5.92
C ILE A 82 -3.04 -10.85 -6.64
N LYS A 83 -2.80 -10.84 -7.94
CA LYS A 83 -2.77 -9.61 -8.74
C LYS A 83 -4.10 -8.86 -8.70
N THR A 84 -5.22 -9.58 -8.82
CA THR A 84 -6.56 -8.98 -8.71
C THR A 84 -6.79 -8.34 -7.33
N LEU A 85 -6.31 -8.99 -6.26
CA LEU A 85 -6.38 -8.43 -4.90
C LEU A 85 -5.48 -7.21 -4.74
N GLU A 86 -4.26 -7.23 -5.28
CA GLU A 86 -3.34 -6.09 -5.30
C GLU A 86 -3.96 -4.90 -6.04
N ASP A 87 -4.49 -5.13 -7.24
CA ASP A 87 -5.18 -4.11 -8.03
C ASP A 87 -6.42 -3.56 -7.30
N SER A 88 -7.19 -4.43 -6.64
CA SER A 88 -8.37 -4.03 -5.86
C SER A 88 -7.98 -3.18 -4.64
N VAL A 89 -6.93 -3.56 -3.91
CA VAL A 89 -6.45 -2.83 -2.74
C VAL A 89 -5.92 -1.45 -3.13
N GLU A 90 -5.16 -1.37 -4.23
CA GLU A 90 -4.65 -0.08 -4.73
C GLU A 90 -5.78 0.82 -5.24
N ALA A 91 -6.77 0.25 -5.94
CA ALA A 91 -7.95 0.99 -6.38
C ALA A 91 -8.76 1.53 -5.19
N GLU A 92 -8.98 0.72 -4.15
CA GLU A 92 -9.65 1.16 -2.92
C GLU A 92 -8.86 2.24 -2.18
N ARG A 93 -7.54 2.07 -2.06
CA ARG A 93 -6.67 3.04 -1.41
C ARG A 93 -6.74 4.39 -2.13
N LYS A 94 -6.59 4.38 -3.45
CA LYS A 94 -6.70 5.59 -4.27
C LYS A 94 -8.08 6.23 -4.17
N ALA A 95 -9.15 5.42 -4.18
CA ALA A 95 -10.51 5.93 -4.00
C ALA A 95 -10.72 6.59 -2.63
N ARG A 96 -10.12 6.05 -1.56
CA ARG A 96 -10.14 6.66 -0.22
C ARG A 96 -9.33 7.95 -0.18
N GLU A 97 -8.12 7.95 -0.73
CA GLU A 97 -7.27 9.15 -0.80
C GLU A 97 -7.94 10.27 -1.62
N ASP A 98 -8.58 9.94 -2.75
CA ASP A 98 -9.34 10.89 -3.56
C ASP A 98 -10.58 11.42 -2.82
N ALA A 99 -11.30 10.56 -2.10
CA ALA A 99 -12.46 10.96 -1.31
C ALA A 99 -12.07 11.88 -0.13
N ASP A 100 -10.98 11.56 0.57
CA ASP A 100 -10.45 12.40 1.64
C ASP A 100 -9.91 13.73 1.09
N ALA A 101 -9.23 13.73 -0.06
CA ALA A 101 -8.78 14.95 -0.72
C ALA A 101 -9.97 15.85 -1.10
N GLN A 102 -11.04 15.30 -1.66
CA GLN A 102 -12.26 16.05 -1.98
C GLN A 102 -12.97 16.59 -0.72
N ARG A 103 -13.01 15.79 0.35
CA ARG A 103 -13.59 16.21 1.64
C ARG A 103 -12.80 17.38 2.23
N ILE A 104 -11.48 17.25 2.32
CA ILE A 104 -10.57 18.30 2.80
C ILE A 104 -10.71 19.56 1.95
N GLN A 105 -10.75 19.42 0.62
CA GLN A 105 -10.92 20.57 -0.27
C GLN A 105 -12.27 21.27 -0.05
N SER A 106 -13.33 20.52 0.20
CA SER A 106 -14.66 21.06 0.50
C SER A 106 -14.68 21.79 1.86
N GLU A 107 -14.01 21.24 2.87
CA GLU A 107 -13.85 21.87 4.19
C GLU A 107 -13.05 23.18 4.09
N ILE A 108 -11.94 23.18 3.34
CA ILE A 108 -11.15 24.39 3.05
C ILE A 108 -12.01 25.42 2.31
N ALA A 109 -12.78 25.01 1.30
CA ALA A 109 -13.68 25.92 0.57
C ALA A 109 -14.73 26.52 1.48
N ALA A 110 -15.31 25.75 2.39
CA ALA A 110 -16.26 26.24 3.38
C ALA A 110 -15.62 27.27 4.33
N ALA A 111 -14.42 26.99 4.84
CA ALA A 111 -13.67 27.92 5.71
C ALA A 111 -13.35 29.24 5.00
N VAL A 112 -12.94 29.19 3.73
CA VAL A 112 -12.67 30.37 2.92
C VAL A 112 -13.96 31.17 2.65
N VAL A 113 -15.06 30.50 2.31
CA VAL A 113 -16.37 31.15 2.10
C VAL A 113 -16.85 31.83 3.39
N ASP A 114 -16.70 31.19 4.54
CA ASP A 114 -17.05 31.75 5.84
C ASP A 114 -16.23 33.02 6.14
N SER A 115 -14.91 32.96 5.94
CA SER A 115 -14.01 34.11 6.09
C SER A 115 -14.36 35.28 5.15
N LEU A 116 -14.62 35.00 3.87
CA LEU A 116 -15.09 35.99 2.89
C LEU A 116 -16.46 36.58 3.28
N THR A 117 -17.36 35.77 3.82
CA THR A 117 -18.69 36.21 4.27
C THR A 117 -18.57 37.14 5.47
N LYS A 118 -17.71 36.83 6.44
CA LYS A 118 -17.39 37.70 7.60
C LYS A 118 -16.88 39.07 7.17
N ARG A 119 -16.23 39.15 6.00
CA ARG A 119 -15.69 40.39 5.41
C ARG A 119 -16.63 41.08 4.43
N ASN A 120 -17.89 40.66 4.40
CA ASN A 120 -18.91 41.19 3.52
C ASN A 120 -18.51 41.13 2.04
N ALA A 121 -17.81 40.07 1.61
CA ALA A 121 -17.46 39.93 0.21
C ALA A 121 -18.72 39.90 -0.68
N MET A 122 -18.62 40.48 -1.87
CA MET A 122 -19.73 40.60 -2.81
C MET A 122 -20.22 39.22 -3.27
N ASP A 123 -19.28 38.34 -3.63
CA ASP A 123 -19.55 36.95 -3.99
C ASP A 123 -18.55 36.00 -3.29
N PRO A 124 -18.83 35.60 -2.04
CA PRO A 124 -17.95 34.72 -1.28
C PRO A 124 -17.69 33.36 -1.96
N LYS A 125 -18.67 32.84 -2.73
CA LYS A 125 -18.58 31.52 -3.35
C LYS A 125 -17.74 31.53 -4.62
N GLU A 126 -17.83 32.58 -5.42
CA GLU A 126 -16.98 32.70 -6.61
C GLU A 126 -15.55 33.08 -6.24
N PHE A 127 -15.37 33.94 -5.23
CA PHE A 127 -14.02 34.33 -4.79
C PHE A 127 -13.28 33.20 -4.07
N SER A 128 -13.98 32.31 -3.36
CA SER A 128 -13.33 31.17 -2.69
C SER A 128 -12.58 30.27 -3.68
N LYS A 129 -13.10 30.07 -4.89
CA LYS A 129 -12.45 29.27 -5.95
C LYS A 129 -11.04 29.76 -6.31
N LEU A 130 -10.76 31.05 -6.10
CA LEU A 130 -9.45 31.66 -6.38
C LEU A 130 -8.47 31.57 -5.20
N ILE A 131 -8.97 31.28 -4.00
CA ILE A 131 -8.19 31.31 -2.75
C ILE A 131 -7.90 29.90 -2.24
N VAL A 132 -8.84 28.95 -2.41
CA VAL A 132 -8.73 27.56 -1.93
C VAL A 132 -7.43 26.88 -2.40
N SER A 133 -6.96 27.15 -3.61
CA SER A 133 -5.73 26.58 -4.15
C SER A 133 -4.44 27.02 -3.43
N LYS A 134 -4.50 28.10 -2.64
CA LYS A 134 -3.39 28.60 -1.84
C LYS A 134 -3.34 28.00 -0.44
N ILE A 135 -4.45 27.44 0.03
CA ILE A 135 -4.59 26.88 1.38
C ILE A 135 -4.15 25.40 1.36
N LYS A 136 -3.42 24.99 2.39
CA LYS A 136 -2.95 23.63 2.63
C LYS A 136 -3.37 23.19 4.04
N VAL A 137 -3.37 21.88 4.25
CA VAL A 137 -3.49 21.29 5.58
C VAL A 137 -2.11 21.30 6.24
N ASN A 138 -2.02 21.85 7.44
CA ASN A 138 -0.83 21.84 8.28
C ASN A 138 -0.70 20.51 9.04
N GLU A 139 0.46 20.23 9.61
CA GLU A 139 0.71 19.00 10.39
C GLU A 139 -0.19 18.85 11.62
N ASP A 140 -0.70 19.96 12.16
CA ASP A 140 -1.63 20.02 13.29
C ASP A 140 -3.10 19.82 12.89
N GLY A 141 -3.39 19.56 11.60
CA GLY A 141 -4.73 19.41 11.05
C GLY A 141 -5.48 20.73 10.82
N THR A 142 -4.84 21.88 11.05
CA THR A 142 -5.40 23.19 10.71
C THR A 142 -5.21 23.53 9.24
N TYR A 143 -6.00 24.47 8.72
CA TYR A 143 -5.83 24.97 7.36
C TYR A 143 -5.04 26.28 7.37
N GLY A 144 -3.98 26.36 6.58
CA GLY A 144 -3.12 27.53 6.50
C GLY A 144 -2.50 27.70 5.12
N TYR A 145 -1.71 28.75 4.95
CA TYR A 145 -0.97 29.00 3.71
C TYR A 145 0.41 29.55 4.04
N VAL A 146 1.31 29.49 3.06
CA VAL A 146 2.62 30.13 3.17
C VAL A 146 2.48 31.56 2.66
N LYS A 147 2.76 32.53 3.54
CA LYS A 147 2.80 33.94 3.23
C LYS A 147 3.95 34.27 2.27
N SER A 148 3.91 35.45 1.68
CA SER A 148 4.97 35.92 0.78
C SER A 148 6.33 36.08 1.47
N ASP A 149 6.35 36.17 2.81
CA ASP A 149 7.55 36.26 3.65
C ASP A 149 8.09 34.88 4.09
N GLY A 150 7.46 33.78 3.67
CA GLY A 150 7.85 32.41 4.01
C GLY A 150 7.31 31.90 5.35
N THR A 151 6.55 32.71 6.10
CA THR A 151 5.90 32.29 7.35
C THR A 151 4.53 31.63 7.09
N SER A 152 4.06 30.83 8.05
CA SER A 152 2.73 30.23 8.00
C SER A 152 1.65 31.24 8.41
N GLY A 153 0.60 31.37 7.60
CA GLY A 153 -0.59 32.15 7.87
C GLY A 153 -1.86 31.32 7.94
N THR A 154 -2.91 31.89 8.52
CA THR A 154 -4.23 31.27 8.62
C THR A 154 -5.06 31.44 7.34
N VAL A 155 -6.22 30.77 7.26
CA VAL A 155 -7.20 31.03 6.19
C VAL A 155 -7.63 32.50 6.17
N ASP A 156 -7.84 33.10 7.33
CA ASP A 156 -8.25 34.50 7.46
C ASP A 156 -7.17 35.47 6.95
N ASP A 157 -5.91 35.24 7.31
CA ASP A 157 -4.77 36.00 6.79
C ASP A 157 -4.72 35.94 5.25
N CYS A 158 -4.97 34.76 4.67
CA CYS A 158 -4.96 34.56 3.22
C CYS A 158 -6.07 35.36 2.52
N VAL A 159 -7.27 35.34 3.11
CA VAL A 159 -8.41 36.12 2.61
C VAL A 159 -8.13 37.62 2.74
N ASP A 160 -7.34 38.06 3.73
CA ASP A 160 -7.09 39.49 4.00
C ASP A 160 -6.13 40.04 2.98
N GLU A 161 -5.05 39.30 2.75
CA GLU A 161 -4.10 39.58 1.69
C GLU A 161 -4.78 39.55 0.32
N TRP A 162 -5.71 38.62 0.09
CA TRP A 162 -6.45 38.56 -1.16
C TRP A 162 -7.37 39.77 -1.33
N LEU A 163 -8.12 40.19 -0.31
CA LEU A 163 -9.04 41.33 -0.37
C LEU A 163 -8.33 42.69 -0.35
N LYS A 164 -7.07 42.76 0.07
CA LYS A 164 -6.31 44.02 0.18
C LYS A 164 -6.25 44.73 -1.17
N GLY A 165 -6.77 45.97 -1.21
CA GLY A 165 -6.83 46.79 -2.43
C GLY A 165 -7.89 46.32 -3.45
N LYS A 166 -8.79 45.41 -3.06
CA LYS A 166 -9.92 44.95 -3.88
C LYS A 166 -11.24 45.49 -3.35
N ASP A 167 -11.40 46.81 -3.40
CA ASP A 167 -12.64 47.47 -2.94
C ASP A 167 -13.87 46.98 -3.71
N TYR A 168 -13.68 46.55 -4.97
CA TYR A 168 -14.72 45.93 -5.80
C TYR A 168 -15.22 44.56 -5.28
N ALA A 169 -14.44 43.90 -4.41
CA ALA A 169 -14.76 42.58 -3.89
C ALA A 169 -15.54 42.63 -2.58
N ILE A 170 -15.69 43.81 -1.96
CA ILE A 170 -16.39 44.03 -0.69
C ILE A 170 -17.70 44.77 -0.98
N LYS A 171 -18.80 44.34 -0.38
CA LYS A 171 -20.09 45.04 -0.51
C LYS A 171 -19.99 46.42 0.13
N ASP A 172 -20.36 47.44 -0.63
CA ASP A 172 -20.61 48.76 -0.06
C ASP A 172 -21.82 48.65 0.89
N SER A 173 -21.56 48.87 2.19
CA SER A 173 -22.58 48.80 3.23
C SER A 173 -23.35 50.12 3.41
N GLN A 174 -23.07 51.14 2.58
CA GLN A 174 -23.95 52.30 2.47
C GLN A 174 -25.27 51.86 1.83
N LYS A 175 -26.23 51.43 2.66
CA LYS A 175 -27.64 51.56 2.30
C LYS A 175 -27.95 53.05 2.15
N ARG A 176 -27.67 53.61 0.97
CA ARG A 176 -28.20 54.90 0.53
C ARG A 176 -29.70 54.72 0.51
N GLY A 177 -30.36 55.13 1.60
CA GLY A 177 -31.80 55.14 1.68
C GLY A 177 -32.34 55.83 0.44
N SER A 178 -33.34 55.21 -0.20
CA SER A 178 -34.19 55.83 -1.20
C SER A 178 -35.01 56.94 -0.54
N GLY A 179 -34.33 58.01 -0.14
CA GLY A 179 -34.94 59.28 0.21
C GLY A 179 -35.37 59.96 -1.08
N SER A 180 -36.58 59.64 -1.53
CA SER A 180 -37.35 60.53 -2.39
C SER A 180 -37.27 61.93 -1.79
N GLY A 181 -36.60 62.84 -2.49
CA GLY A 181 -36.65 64.26 -2.19
C GLY A 181 -38.06 64.78 -2.48
N ASN A 182 -38.97 64.63 -1.52
CA ASN A 182 -40.27 65.28 -1.56
C ASN A 182 -40.16 66.60 -0.79
N GLY A 183 -39.82 67.68 -1.52
CA GLY A 183 -40.12 69.02 -1.05
C GLY A 183 -41.64 69.20 -1.06
N GLY A 184 -42.23 69.50 0.09
CA GLY A 184 -43.66 69.78 0.20
C GLY A 184 -44.14 69.73 1.63
N ALA A 185 -44.41 70.90 2.19
CA ALA A 185 -44.94 71.13 3.53
C ALA A 185 -46.26 70.40 3.79
N GLY A 186 -46.45 69.92 5.03
CA GLY A 186 -47.70 69.29 5.45
C GLY A 186 -47.70 68.87 6.92
N ASN A 187 -48.37 69.69 7.73
CA ASN A 187 -48.64 69.66 9.16
C ASN A 187 -49.11 68.31 9.78
N GLY A 188 -48.68 68.04 11.03
CA GLY A 188 -49.46 67.33 12.07
C GLY A 188 -49.34 65.81 12.21
N GLY A 189 -48.94 65.34 13.40
CA GLY A 189 -49.25 63.97 13.87
C GLY A 189 -48.18 63.33 14.75
N GLU A 190 -48.35 63.42 16.08
CA GLU A 190 -47.66 62.59 17.07
C GLU A 190 -47.89 61.09 16.80
N GLY A 191 -46.83 60.27 16.89
CA GLY A 191 -46.98 58.82 16.78
C GLY A 191 -45.67 58.04 16.63
N ASN A 192 -45.15 57.60 17.79
CA ASN A 192 -44.44 56.33 17.99
C ASN A 192 -43.11 56.08 17.23
N LYS A 193 -41.97 56.34 17.89
CA LYS A 193 -40.66 55.79 17.50
C LYS A 193 -40.63 54.28 17.82
N PRO A 194 -40.31 53.37 16.88
CA PRO A 194 -39.96 52.01 17.24
C PRO A 194 -38.57 52.02 17.93
N ALA A 195 -38.54 51.64 19.21
CA ALA A 195 -37.32 51.40 19.96
C ALA A 195 -36.53 50.27 19.28
N GLY A 196 -35.30 50.56 18.85
CA GLY A 196 -34.40 49.54 18.32
C GLY A 196 -34.13 48.44 19.35
N LEU A 197 -33.64 47.29 18.89
CA LEU A 197 -33.36 46.07 19.68
C LEU A 197 -32.65 46.31 21.03
N LYS A 198 -31.87 47.39 21.16
CA LYS A 198 -31.24 47.78 22.43
C LYS A 198 -32.24 48.25 23.52
N GLY A 199 -33.38 48.84 23.14
CA GLY A 199 -34.44 49.25 24.07
C GLY A 199 -35.35 48.08 24.48
N ALA A 200 -35.58 47.12 23.59
CA ALA A 200 -36.37 45.92 23.90
C ALA A 200 -35.65 44.97 24.89
N VAL A 201 -34.32 44.90 24.82
CA VAL A 201 -33.52 44.10 25.76
C VAL A 201 -33.43 44.74 27.15
N ALA A 202 -33.41 46.08 27.24
CA ALA A 202 -33.41 46.78 28.53
C ALA A 202 -34.73 46.58 29.31
N ALA A 203 -35.88 46.62 28.62
CA ALA A 203 -37.18 46.41 29.27
C ALA A 203 -37.42 44.96 29.72
N ALA A 204 -36.82 43.97 29.04
CA ALA A 204 -36.97 42.56 29.40
C ALA A 204 -36.14 42.16 30.64
N ILE A 205 -34.98 42.80 30.83
CA ILE A 205 -34.12 42.52 32.01
C ILE A 205 -34.73 43.13 33.28
N GLU A 206 -35.43 44.26 33.17
CA GLU A 206 -36.05 44.93 34.32
C GLU A 206 -37.36 44.27 34.78
N ALA A 207 -38.02 43.48 33.92
CA ALA A 207 -39.24 42.74 34.26
C ALA A 207 -39.00 41.39 34.96
N GLN A 208 -37.74 40.92 35.04
CA GLN A 208 -37.41 39.60 35.59
C GLN A 208 -36.81 39.65 37.01
N GLN A 209 -36.81 40.83 37.65
CA GLN A 209 -36.34 41.03 39.03
C GLN A 209 -37.43 41.48 40.02
N CYS A 210 -38.70 41.41 39.64
CA CYS A 210 -39.84 41.64 40.54
C CYS A 210 -40.82 40.45 40.46
N GLU A 211 -40.39 39.31 41.01
CA GLU A 211 -41.26 38.45 41.82
C GLU A 211 -40.91 38.65 43.29
#